data_AF-C6HVG3-F1
#
_entry.id   AF-C6HVG3-F1
#
_cell.length_a   1.000
_cell.length_b   1.000
_cell.length_c   1.000
_cell.angle_alpha   90.00
_cell.angle_beta   90.00
_cell.angle_gamma   90.00
#
_symmetry.space_group_name_H-M   'P 1'
#
loop_
_entity.id
_entity.type
_entity.pdbx_description
1 polymer ?
#
loop_
_entity_poly.entity_id
_entity_poly.type
_entity_poly.pdbx_seq_one_letter_code
_entity_poly.pdbx_strand_id
1 'polypeptide(L)'
;MTIRSFSRSHMLILLRTSPDDRLREVIASIPPDEDPAILVYLEGALDSPCPPLIFPQNTYALDPKTPAGITSITQEDLLGLIHTHPKTLVLP
;
A
#
# COMPACT_ATOMS: atom_id res chain seq x y z
N MET A 1 -8.23 -0.92 20.10
CA MET A 1 -7.36 -0.17 19.16
C MET A 1 -8.28 0.37 18.09
N THR A 2 -8.44 1.70 18.03
CA THR A 2 -9.51 2.34 17.22
C THR A 2 -8.98 2.62 15.83
N ILE A 3 -9.51 1.93 14.82
CA ILE A 3 -9.21 2.20 13.40
C ILE A 3 -9.71 3.62 13.11
N ARG A 4 -8.77 4.52 12.77
CA ARG A 4 -9.08 5.91 12.41
C ARG A 4 -9.94 5.90 11.16
N SER A 5 -11.03 6.67 11.19
CA SER A 5 -11.94 6.86 10.07
C SER A 5 -11.17 7.46 8.88
N PHE A 6 -10.90 6.66 7.85
CA PHE A 6 -10.25 7.10 6.62
C PHE A 6 -11.25 7.90 5.78
N SER A 7 -10.86 9.11 5.39
CA SER A 7 -11.70 10.04 4.62
C SER A 7 -11.95 9.51 3.19
N ARG A 8 -13.14 9.77 2.66
CA ARG A 8 -13.82 9.11 1.53
C ARG A 8 -13.18 9.16 0.12
N SER A 9 -11.94 9.57 -0.06
CA SER A 9 -11.39 9.82 -1.41
C SER A 9 -10.04 9.15 -1.72
N HIS A 10 -9.42 8.48 -0.74
CA HIS A 10 -8.08 7.89 -0.91
C HIS A 10 -8.08 6.75 -1.96
N MET A 11 -7.08 6.68 -2.84
CA MET A 11 -6.92 5.57 -3.79
C MET A 11 -6.14 4.43 -3.12
N LEU A 12 -6.68 3.20 -3.15
CA LEU A 12 -6.01 2.03 -2.62
C LEU A 12 -5.19 1.34 -3.72
N ILE A 13 -3.90 1.12 -3.48
CA ILE A 13 -3.00 0.44 -4.42
C ILE A 13 -2.56 -0.87 -3.77
N LEU A 14 -2.88 -1.98 -4.42
CA LEU A 14 -2.47 -3.32 -3.99
C LEU A 14 -1.32 -3.80 -4.87
N LEU A 15 -0.18 -4.11 -4.26
CA LEU A 15 1.01 -4.65 -4.94
C LEU A 15 1.11 -6.15 -4.69
N ARG A 16 1.13 -6.94 -5.77
CA ARG A 16 1.26 -8.40 -5.69
C ARG A 16 2.71 -8.89 -5.72
N THR A 17 3.62 -8.11 -6.27
CA THR A 17 5.05 -8.45 -6.34
C THR A 17 5.91 -7.28 -5.88
N SER A 18 7.20 -7.57 -5.73
CA SER A 18 8.18 -6.56 -5.39
C SER A 18 8.29 -5.53 -6.51
N PRO A 19 8.15 -4.22 -6.22
CA PRO A 19 8.14 -3.18 -7.23
C PRO A 19 9.49 -3.10 -7.95
N ASP A 20 9.45 -3.41 -9.24
CA ASP A 20 10.52 -3.11 -10.20
C ASP A 20 10.57 -1.60 -10.53
N ASP A 21 11.60 -1.16 -11.26
CA ASP A 21 11.77 0.26 -11.58
C ASP A 21 10.57 0.87 -12.34
N ARG A 22 9.86 0.07 -13.15
CA ARG A 22 8.65 0.53 -13.85
C ARG A 22 7.48 0.75 -12.89
N LEU A 23 7.28 -0.18 -11.96
CA LEU A 23 6.23 -0.06 -10.95
C LEU A 23 6.48 1.15 -10.05
N ARG A 24 7.75 1.46 -9.78
CA ARG A 24 8.14 2.66 -9.04
C ARG A 24 7.80 3.94 -9.80
N GLU A 25 8.07 3.99 -11.10
CA GLU A 25 7.67 5.12 -11.94
C GLU A 25 6.15 5.31 -11.95
N VAL A 26 5.39 4.22 -12.04
CA VAL A 26 3.92 4.26 -11.96
C VAL A 26 3.47 4.82 -10.62
N ILE A 27 3.99 4.32 -9.49
CA ILE A 27 3.64 4.80 -8.15
C ILE A 27 4.04 6.26 -7.96
N ALA A 28 5.24 6.66 -8.43
CA ALA A 28 5.74 8.02 -8.34
C ALA A 28 4.98 9.01 -9.23
N SER A 29 4.32 8.53 -10.29
CA SER A 29 3.48 9.35 -11.17
C SER A 29 2.12 9.71 -10.55
N ILE A 30 1.76 9.08 -9.43
CA ILE A 30 0.49 9.34 -8.74
C ILE A 30 0.62 10.65 -7.97
N PRO A 31 -0.17 11.70 -8.32
CA PRO A 31 -0.03 13.01 -7.72
C PRO A 31 -0.35 12.96 -6.22
N PRO A 32 0.54 13.47 -5.35
CA PRO A 32 0.35 13.42 -3.90
C PRO A 32 -0.76 14.35 -3.38
N ASP A 33 -1.18 15.34 -4.17
CA ASP A 33 -2.01 16.46 -3.74
C ASP A 33 -3.53 16.28 -3.95
N GLU A 34 -3.98 15.33 -4.77
CA GLU A 34 -5.42 15.19 -5.05
C GLU A 34 -6.12 14.13 -4.19
N ASP A 35 -5.42 13.08 -3.75
CA ASP A 35 -5.94 12.08 -2.81
C ASP A 35 -4.79 11.25 -2.23
N PRO A 36 -4.61 11.13 -0.90
CA PRO A 36 -3.49 10.38 -0.37
C PRO A 36 -3.64 8.90 -0.74
N ALA A 37 -2.76 8.38 -1.60
CA ALA A 37 -2.80 6.98 -1.98
C ALA A 37 -2.37 6.10 -0.79
N ILE A 38 -3.10 5.02 -0.56
CA ILE A 38 -2.73 3.98 0.40
C ILE A 38 -2.07 2.86 -0.38
N LEU A 39 -0.84 2.52 -0.01
CA LEU A 39 -0.10 1.44 -0.63
C LEU A 39 -0.16 0.20 0.26
N VAL A 40 -0.49 -0.96 -0.30
CA VAL A 40 -0.50 -2.23 0.42
C VAL A 40 0.29 -3.29 -0.35
N TYR A 41 1.33 -3.82 0.28
CA TYR A 41 2.03 -5.01 -0.20
C TYR A 41 1.26 -6.26 0.21
N LEU A 42 0.93 -7.10 -0.76
CA LEU A 42 0.32 -8.40 -0.51
C LEU A 42 1.41 -9.44 -0.19
N GLU A 43 0.98 -10.59 0.32
CA GLU A 43 1.85 -11.68 0.76
C GLU A 43 2.84 -12.10 -0.35
N GLY A 44 4.13 -12.16 -0.02
CA GLY A 44 5.23 -12.48 -0.95
C GLY A 44 5.74 -11.31 -1.80
N ALA A 45 5.12 -10.12 -1.74
CA ALA A 45 5.59 -8.95 -2.50
C ALA A 45 6.92 -8.38 -1.96
N LEU A 46 7.32 -8.73 -0.73
CA LEU A 46 8.54 -8.23 -0.08
C LEU A 46 9.66 -9.29 0.01
N ASP A 47 9.51 -10.44 -0.64
CA ASP A 47 10.48 -11.56 -0.58
C ASP A 47 11.86 -11.25 -1.20
N SER A 48 11.97 -10.16 -1.96
CA SER A 48 13.22 -9.69 -2.57
C SER A 48 13.69 -8.42 -1.86
N PRO A 49 15.03 -8.19 -1.69
CA PRO A 49 15.55 -6.96 -1.10
C PRO A 49 15.10 -5.75 -1.92
N CYS A 50 13.99 -5.16 -1.49
CA CYS A 50 13.45 -3.97 -2.12
C CYS A 50 14.24 -2.76 -1.60
N PRO A 51 14.83 -1.95 -2.49
CA PRO A 51 15.30 -0.62 -2.13
C PRO A 51 14.19 0.16 -1.42
N PRO A 52 14.54 1.03 -0.45
CA PRO A 52 13.56 1.83 0.24
C PRO A 52 12.82 2.68 -0.79
N LEU A 53 11.55 2.36 -1.01
CA LEU A 53 10.66 3.30 -1.66
C LEU A 53 10.52 4.49 -0.72
N ILE A 54 10.41 5.69 -1.29
CA ILE A 54 10.00 6.86 -0.50
C ILE A 54 8.54 6.60 -0.16
N PHE A 55 8.33 5.88 0.93
CA PHE A 55 7.04 5.37 1.31
C PHE A 55 6.15 6.57 1.65
N PRO A 56 4.98 6.73 1.01
CA PRO A 56 3.98 7.62 1.55
C PRO A 56 3.70 7.15 2.99
N GLN A 57 3.35 8.09 3.88
CA GLN A 57 3.08 7.85 5.30
C GLN A 57 2.00 6.76 5.55
N ASN A 58 1.30 6.31 4.49
CA ASN A 58 0.25 5.31 4.48
C ASN A 58 0.67 4.06 3.67
N THR A 59 1.77 3.41 4.07
CA THR A 59 2.22 2.15 3.47
C THR A 59 2.01 0.98 4.44
N TYR A 60 1.33 -0.06 3.95
CA TYR A 60 0.98 -1.26 4.71
C TYR A 60 1.48 -2.53 4.04
N ALA A 61 1.60 -3.62 4.79
CA ALA A 61 1.93 -4.93 4.24
C ALA A 61 1.21 -6.07 4.95
N LEU A 62 0.76 -7.03 4.15
CA LEU A 62 0.13 -8.28 4.58
C LEU A 62 1.20 -9.36 4.84
N ASP A 63 2.20 -9.04 5.65
CA ASP A 63 3.28 -9.97 6.02
C ASP A 63 3.76 -9.64 7.45
N PRO A 64 4.05 -10.64 8.31
CA PRO A 64 4.72 -10.41 9.59
C PRO A 64 6.15 -9.88 9.48
N LYS A 65 6.85 -10.06 8.35
CA LYS A 65 8.23 -9.61 8.12
C LYS A 65 8.27 -8.27 7.38
N THR A 66 7.66 -7.24 7.94
CA THR A 66 7.68 -5.92 7.31
C THR A 66 9.00 -5.18 7.52
N PRO A 67 9.56 -4.56 6.47
CA PRO A 67 10.67 -3.61 6.61
C PRO A 67 10.31 -2.43 7.52
N ALA A 68 11.33 -1.81 8.12
CA ALA A 68 11.16 -0.60 8.90
C ALA A 68 10.52 0.52 8.05
N GLY A 69 9.47 1.16 8.56
CA GLY A 69 8.71 2.20 7.84
C GLY A 69 7.43 1.69 7.15
N ILE A 70 7.17 0.38 7.16
CA ILE A 70 5.92 -0.21 6.66
C ILE A 70 5.10 -0.74 7.85
N THR A 71 3.81 -0.43 7.87
CA THR A 71 2.90 -0.92 8.92
C THR A 71 2.36 -2.29 8.53
N SER A 72 2.62 -3.32 9.35
CA SER A 72 2.01 -4.64 9.16
C SER A 72 0.50 -4.57 9.42
N ILE A 73 -0.30 -5.21 8.57
CA ILE A 73 -1.76 -5.30 8.67
C ILE A 73 -2.23 -6.75 8.54
N THR A 74 -3.40 -7.05 9.09
CA THR A 74 -4.04 -8.36 8.94
C THR A 74 -4.87 -8.45 7.67
N GLN A 75 -5.34 -9.66 7.32
CA GLN A 75 -6.31 -9.86 6.24
C GLN A 75 -7.64 -9.13 6.52
N GLU A 76 -8.06 -9.06 7.78
CA GLU A 76 -9.28 -8.33 8.17
C GLU A 76 -9.11 -6.81 7.95
N ASP A 77 -7.95 -6.26 8.30
CA ASP A 77 -7.62 -4.86 8.05
C ASP A 77 -7.60 -4.55 6.53
N LEU A 78 -7.02 -5.44 5.72
CA LEU A 78 -7.02 -5.32 4.26
C LEU A 78 -8.44 -5.31 3.69
N LEU A 79 -9.32 -6.22 4.14
CA LEU A 79 -10.72 -6.22 3.73
C LEU A 79 -11.39 -4.90 4.12
N GLY A 80 -11.13 -4.39 5.33
CA GLY A 80 -11.59 -3.07 5.77
C GLY A 80 -11.12 -1.95 4.85
N LEU A 81 -9.86 -1.97 4.41
CA LEU A 81 -9.32 -1.02 3.44
C LEU A 81 -10.02 -1.13 2.09
N ILE A 82 -10.20 -2.33 1.54
CA ILE A 82 -10.87 -2.52 0.25
C ILE A 82 -12.32 -2.01 0.31
N HIS A 83 -13.05 -2.29 1.40
CA HIS A 83 -14.43 -1.84 1.55
C HIS A 83 -14.58 -0.32 1.76
N THR A 84 -13.57 0.32 2.32
CA THR A 84 -13.58 1.77 2.59
C THR A 84 -13.08 2.61 1.41
N HIS A 85 -12.34 2.01 0.48
CA HIS A 85 -11.76 2.69 -0.67
C HIS A 85 -12.42 2.24 -1.98
N PRO A 86 -13.34 3.04 -2.56
CA PRO A 86 -14.08 2.67 -3.77
C PRO A 86 -13.22 2.61 -5.04
N LYS A 87 -12.02 3.20 -5.00
CA LYS A 87 -11.03 3.16 -6.08
C LYS A 87 -9.86 2.29 -5.65
N THR A 88 -9.79 1.08 -6.20
CA THR A 88 -8.67 0.16 -5.99
C THR A 88 -7.92 -0.07 -7.29
N LEU A 89 -6.62 0.14 -7.28
CA LEU A 89 -5.70 -0.26 -8.35
C LEU A 89 -4.91 -1.48 -7.88
N VAL A 90 -4.97 -2.56 -8.65
CA VAL A 90 -4.17 -3.75 -8.40
C VAL A 90 -3.05 -3.79 -9.40
N LEU A 91 -1.81 -3.76 -8.91
CA LEU A 91 -0.61 -3.82 -9.72
C LEU A 91 0.06 -5.19 -9.55
N PRO A 92 0.68 -5.71 -10.62
CA PRO A 92 1.42 -6.95 -10.56
C PRO A 92 2.52 -6.89 -9.53
#